data_AF-A0A371LAF7-F1
#
_entry.id   AF-A0A371LAF7-F1
#
_cell.length_a   1.000
_cell.length_b   1.000
_cell.length_c   1.000
_cell.angle_alpha   90.00
_cell.angle_beta   90.00
_cell.angle_gamma   90.00
#
_symmetry.space_group_name_H-M   'P 1'
#
loop_
_entity.id
_entity.type
_entity.pdbx_description
1 polymer ?
#
loop_
_entity_poly.entity_id
_entity_poly.type
_entity_poly.pdbx_seq_one_letter_code
_entity_poly.pdbx_strand_id
1 'polypeptide(L)' 'MHTNALATAMTLYRSGTLTLSQAAARSGYSEDDLLLALQRHGVPVHEDDAPAASLSTDRPASAD' A
#
# COMPACT_ATOMS: atom_id res chain seq x y z
N MET A 1 -2.89 19.85 10.61
CA MET A 1 -3.52 18.67 11.24
C MET A 1 -3.68 17.51 10.24
N HIS A 2 -2.66 17.17 9.44
CA HIS A 2 -2.76 16.08 8.43
C HIS A 2 -2.27 14.71 8.94
N THR A 3 -1.45 14.71 10.00
CA THR A 3 -0.83 13.49 10.55
C THR A 3 -1.87 12.53 11.17
N ASN A 4 -2.96 13.05 11.74
CA ASN A 4 -4.02 12.21 12.33
C ASN A 4 -4.82 11.45 11.27
N ALA A 5 -5.02 12.02 10.09
CA ALA A 5 -5.77 11.38 9.02
C ALA A 5 -5.00 10.16 8.47
N LEU A 6 -3.69 10.31 8.25
CA LEU A 6 -2.80 9.22 7.85
C LEU A 6 -2.75 8.10 8.91
N ALA A 7 -2.54 8.45 10.18
CA ALA A 7 -2.50 7.46 11.27
C ALA A 7 -3.82 6.68 11.40
N THR A 8 -4.96 7.36 11.19
CA THR A 8 -6.29 6.73 11.18
C THR A 8 -6.44 5.80 9.99
N ALA A 9 -6.09 6.24 8.78
CA ALA A 9 -6.15 5.43 7.56
C ALA A 9 -5.31 4.15 7.67
N MET A 10 -4.08 4.25 8.16
CA MET A 10 -3.21 3.10 8.40
C MET A 10 -3.80 2.12 9.43
N THR A 11 -4.42 2.63 10.50
CA THR A 11 -5.04 1.79 11.51
C THR A 11 -6.24 1.02 10.95
N LEU A 12 -7.07 1.69 10.14
CA LEU A 12 -8.24 1.09 9.49
C LEU A 12 -7.85 0.06 8.42
N TYR A 13 -6.76 0.30 7.70
CA TYR A 13 -6.19 -0.67 6.76
C TYR A 13 -5.69 -1.91 7.51
N ARG A 14 -4.92 -1.71 8.59
CA ARG A 14 -4.41 -2.82 9.42
C ARG A 14 -5.51 -3.65 10.07
N SER A 15 -6.66 -3.06 10.40
CA SER A 15 -7.81 -3.81 10.92
C SER A 15 -8.62 -4.53 9.84
N GLY A 16 -8.25 -4.41 8.57
CA GLY A 16 -9.01 -4.96 7.43
C GLY A 16 -10.36 -4.29 7.23
N THR A 17 -10.55 -3.10 7.80
CA THR A 17 -11.82 -2.35 7.71
C THR A 17 -11.94 -1.61 6.40
N LEU A 18 -10.81 -1.12 5.86
CA LEU A 18 -10.73 -0.41 4.58
C LEU A 18 -9.63 -1.05 3.72
N THR A 19 -9.83 -1.02 2.40
CA THR A 19 -8.77 -1.31 1.42
C THR A 19 -7.81 -0.13 1.30
N LEU A 20 -6.65 -0.33 0.67
CA LEU A 20 -5.61 0.70 0.45
C LEU A 20 -6.22 1.92 -0.25
N SER A 21 -6.98 1.72 -1.32
CA SER A 21 -7.64 2.81 -2.06
C SER A 21 -8.61 3.62 -1.19
N GLN A 22 -9.39 2.95 -0.33
CA GLN A 22 -10.30 3.64 0.59
C GLN A 22 -9.56 4.38 1.72
N ALA A 23 -8.50 3.79 2.25
CA ALA A 23 -7.67 4.42 3.27
C ALA A 23 -6.93 5.65 2.69
N ALA A 24 -6.46 5.57 1.45
CA ALA A 24 -5.77 6.64 0.73
C ALA A 24 -6.71 7.83 0.48
N ALA A 25 -7.88 7.56 -0.10
CA ALA A 25 -8.92 8.57 -0.32
C ALA A 25 -9.34 9.27 0.99
N ARG A 26 -9.41 8.53 2.09
CA ARG A 26 -9.77 9.08 3.40
C ARG A 26 -8.69 9.97 4.02
N SER A 27 -7.43 9.68 3.72
CA SER A 27 -6.30 10.46 4.23
C SER A 27 -5.86 11.57 3.28
N GLY A 28 -6.43 11.63 2.07
CA GLY A 28 -6.12 12.63 1.05
C GLY A 28 -4.79 12.37 0.32
N TYR A 29 -4.27 11.15 0.45
CA TYR A 29 -3.04 10.70 -0.21
C TYR A 29 -3.37 9.80 -1.39
N SER A 30 -2.42 9.67 -2.31
CA SER A 30 -2.46 8.63 -3.32
C SER A 30 -2.20 7.26 -2.69
N GLU A 31 -2.66 6.20 -3.36
CA GLU A 31 -2.44 4.82 -2.94
C GLU A 31 -0.95 4.53 -2.75
N ASP A 32 -0.09 4.97 -3.66
CA ASP A 32 1.37 4.84 -3.58
C ASP A 32 1.98 5.52 -2.34
N ASP A 33 1.52 6.72 -2.00
CA ASP A 33 1.99 7.46 -0.82
C ASP A 33 1.59 6.74 0.47
N LEU A 34 0.37 6.20 0.51
CA LEU A 34 -0.10 5.39 1.63
C LEU A 34 0.70 4.08 1.73
N LEU A 35 0.99 3.44 0.59
CA LEU A 35 1.78 2.20 0.52
C LEU A 35 3.22 2.45 1.03
N LEU A 36 3.85 3.56 0.62
CA LEU A 36 5.13 4.00 1.14
C LEU A 36 5.10 4.26 2.64
N ALA A 37 4.03 4.86 3.15
CA ALA A 37 3.84 5.07 4.59
C ALA A 37 3.70 3.73 5.34
N LEU A 38 2.89 2.80 4.83
CA LEU A 38 2.71 1.46 5.40
C LEU A 38 4.04 0.70 5.48
N GLN A 39 4.82 0.70 4.39
CA GLN A 39 6.15 0.09 4.35
C GLN A 39 7.12 0.72 5.35
N ARG A 40 7.17 2.06 5.42
CA ARG A 40 8.00 2.79 6.40
C ARG A 40 7.65 2.45 7.85
N HIS A 41 6.37 2.17 8.11
CA HIS A 41 5.87 1.81 9.43
C HIS A 41 5.85 0.29 9.70
N GLY A 42 6.28 -0.54 8.75
CA GLY A 42 6.32 -2.00 8.90
C GLY A 42 4.95 -2.67 8.89
N VAL A 43 3.94 -2.03 8.30
CA VAL A 43 2.63 -2.66 8.10
C VAL A 43 2.69 -3.52 6.83
N PRO A 44 2.42 -4.82 6.90
CA PRO A 44 2.41 -5.67 5.72
C PRO A 44 1.29 -5.23 4.78
N VAL A 45 1.65 -4.95 3.53
CA VAL A 45 0.71 -4.66 2.45
C VAL A 45 0.40 -5.99 1.77
N HIS A 46 -0.87 -6.32 1.63
CA HIS A 46 -1.27 -7.51 0.88
C HIS A 46 -0.99 -7.28 -0.61
N GLU A 47 -0.28 -8.19 -1.26
CA GLU A 47 0.07 -8.08 -2.69
C GLU A 47 -1.16 -7.97 -3.60
N ASP A 48 -2.32 -8.46 -3.15
CA ASP A 48 -3.62 -8.32 -3.81
C ASP A 48 -4.13 -6.86 -3.86
N ASP A 49 -3.66 -6.03 -2.94
CA ASP A 49 -4.13 -4.66 -2.71
C ASP A 49 -3.12 -3.60 -3.17
N ALA A 50 -1.91 -4.02 -3.56
CA ALA A 50 -0.96 -3.15 -4.23
C ALA A 50 -1.43 -2.92 -5.67
N PRO A 51 -1.49 -1.66 -6.16
CA PRO A 51 -1.61 -1.44 -7.59
C PRO A 51 -0.47 -2.21 -8.25
N ALA A 52 -0.75 -2.94 -9.33
CA ALA A 52 0.15 -3.88 -10.00
C ALA A 52 1.42 -3.21 -10.59
N ALA A 53 2.18 -2.51 -9.76
CA ALA A 53 3.52 -2.04 -9.99
C ALA A 53 4.44 -3.26 -9.87
N SER A 54 4.35 -4.10 -10.90
CA SER A 54 5.49 -4.79 -11.48
C SER A 54 6.41 -5.43 -10.44
N LEU A 55 5.91 -6.52 -9.82
CA LEU A 55 6.80 -7.60 -9.42
C LEU A 55 7.59 -7.98 -10.67
N SER A 56 8.83 -7.48 -10.71
CA SER A 56 9.88 -7.93 -11.60
C SER A 56 10.13 -9.40 -11.24
N THR A 57 9.31 -10.28 -11.80
CA THR A 57 9.45 -11.73 -11.66
C THR A 57 8.98 -12.35 -12.96
N ASP A 58 9.80 -12.20 -14.00
CA ASP A 58 10.14 -13.38 -14.80
C ASP A 58 11.47 -13.16 -15.51
N ARG A 59 12.50 -13.82 -14.99
CA ARG A 59 13.64 -14.23 -15.78
C ARG A 59 13.32 -15.66 -16.24
N PRO A 60 13.20 -15.91 -17.55
CA PRO A 60 13.59 -17.19 -18.09
C PRO A 60 14.87 -17.01 -18.93
N ALA A 61 15.88 -17.73 -18.48
CA ALA A 61 17.03 -18.28 -19.19
C ALA A 61 17.44 -17.70 -20.57
N SER A 62 18.72 -17.30 -20.65
CA SER A 62 19.51 -17.44 -21.88
C SER A 62 19.54 -18.90 -22.37
N ALA A 63 19.65 -19.05 -23.71
CA ALA A 63 20.07 -20.21 -24.52
C ALA A 63 18.96 -21.02 -25.24
N ASP A 64 18.79 -20.80 -26.54
CA ASP A 64 19.32 -21.67 -27.63
C ASP A 64 19.45 -20.84 -28.93
#